data_AF-A0A2N5DWF4-F1
#
_entry.id   AF-A0A2N5DWF4-F1
#
_cell.length_a   1.000
_cell.length_b   1.000
_cell.length_c   1.000
_cell.angle_alpha   90.00
_cell.angle_beta   90.00
_cell.angle_gamma   90.00
#
_symmetry.space_group_name_H-M   'P 1'
#
loop_
_entity.id
_entity.type
_entity.pdbx_description
1 polymer ?
#
loop_
_entity_poly.entity_id
_entity_poly.type
_entity_poly.pdbx_seq_one_letter_code
_entity_poly.pdbx_strand_id
1 'polypeptide(L)'
;MGWVYHQSTGELYYNGEKVGKGYAGRMTNKNNPDRQQVKGLGPLPRGKYLIKGVTHSKGPLTIVLEQKTGETFGRNNFRIHGERKKEPAGWASEGCIIMGQDVRKRVAKSIGGYLEVVR
;
A
#
# COMPACT_ATOMS: atom_id res chain seq x y z
N MET A 1 7.79 10.58 14.24
CA MET A 1 7.73 9.13 13.97
C MET A 1 6.35 8.79 13.40
N GLY A 2 6.25 7.85 12.47
CA GLY A 2 5.01 7.57 11.74
C GLY A 2 5.05 6.24 11.00
N TRP A 3 4.11 6.04 10.08
CA TRP A 3 4.05 4.83 9.26
C TRP A 3 5.07 4.88 8.12
N VAL A 4 5.83 3.80 7.92
CA VAL A 4 6.79 3.65 6.81
C VAL A 4 6.55 2.32 6.11
N TYR A 5 6.35 2.35 4.80
CA TYR A 5 6.22 1.17 3.95
C TYR A 5 7.42 1.05 3.01
N HIS A 6 8.12 -0.07 3.08
CA HIS A 6 9.22 -0.42 2.19
C HIS A 6 8.67 -1.18 1.00
N GLN A 7 8.55 -0.53 -0.16
CA GLN A 7 7.92 -1.17 -1.31
C GLN A 7 8.74 -2.34 -1.85
N SER A 8 10.07 -2.36 -1.67
CA SER A 8 10.96 -3.45 -2.09
C SER A 8 10.78 -4.74 -1.29
N THR A 9 10.43 -4.66 -0.01
CA THR A 9 10.27 -5.82 0.87
C THR A 9 8.80 -6.14 1.17
N GLY A 10 7.92 -5.16 0.98
CA GLY A 10 6.51 -5.20 1.39
C GLY A 10 6.32 -5.04 2.89
N GLU A 11 7.34 -4.62 3.63
CA GLU A 11 7.28 -4.47 5.08
C GLU A 11 6.69 -3.12 5.48
N LEU A 12 5.86 -3.14 6.52
CA LEU A 12 5.25 -1.96 7.09
C LEU A 12 5.76 -1.78 8.53
N TYR A 13 6.18 -0.56 8.84
CA TYR A 13 6.67 -0.16 10.14
C TYR A 13 5.79 0.94 10.72
N TYR A 14 5.70 0.97 12.05
CA TYR A 14 5.11 2.06 12.80
C TYR A 14 6.07 2.45 13.91
N ASN A 15 6.52 3.70 13.92
CA ASN A 15 7.47 4.22 14.92
C ASN A 15 8.76 3.37 15.05
N GLY A 16 9.26 2.82 13.94
CA GLY A 16 10.49 2.01 13.90
C GLY A 16 10.28 0.52 14.15
N GLU A 17 9.10 0.10 14.60
CA GLU A 17 8.78 -1.32 14.81
C GLU A 17 8.08 -1.92 13.59
N LYS A 18 8.51 -3.10 13.17
CA LYS A 18 7.85 -3.84 12.09
C LYS A 18 6.50 -4.35 12.56
N VAL A 19 5.44 -3.97 11.86
CA VAL A 19 4.06 -4.32 12.23
C VAL A 19 3.43 -5.36 11.32
N GLY A 20 4.00 -5.58 10.14
CA GLY A 20 3.43 -6.47 9.14
C GLY A 20 4.28 -6.57 7.88
N LYS A 21 3.98 -7.58 7.07
CA LYS A 21 4.54 -7.77 5.75
C LYS A 21 3.42 -8.13 4.77
N GLY A 22 3.50 -7.53 3.59
CA GLY A 22 2.54 -7.65 2.51
C GLY A 22 3.24 -7.49 1.18
N TYR A 23 2.57 -6.88 0.19
CA TYR A 23 3.18 -6.59 -1.10
C TYR A 23 2.44 -5.48 -1.85
N ALA A 24 3.07 -4.89 -2.86
CA ALA A 24 2.44 -3.99 -3.82
C ALA A 24 2.90 -4.32 -5.25
N GLY A 25 2.02 -4.13 -6.22
CA GLY A 25 2.21 -4.60 -7.59
C GLY A 25 2.01 -6.11 -7.74
N ARG A 26 2.09 -6.59 -8.98
CA ARG A 26 1.86 -8.00 -9.33
C ARG A 26 2.83 -8.48 -10.41
N MET A 27 2.83 -9.79 -10.63
CA MET A 27 3.72 -10.46 -11.61
C MET A 27 5.18 -10.06 -11.36
N THR A 28 5.94 -9.83 -12.42
CA THR A 28 7.35 -9.41 -12.40
C THR A 28 7.59 -8.00 -11.84
N ASN A 29 6.53 -7.24 -11.55
CA ASN A 29 6.63 -5.88 -11.00
C ASN A 29 6.39 -5.85 -9.48
N LYS A 30 6.01 -6.97 -8.87
CA LYS A 30 5.70 -7.05 -7.44
C LYS A 30 6.92 -6.62 -6.62
N ASN A 31 6.68 -5.70 -5.69
CA ASN A 31 7.70 -5.14 -4.81
C ASN A 31 8.95 -4.65 -5.55
N ASN A 32 8.79 -4.17 -6.79
CA ASN A 32 9.90 -3.64 -7.57
C ASN A 32 9.80 -2.11 -7.65
N PRO A 33 10.58 -1.37 -6.84
CA PRO A 33 10.65 0.09 -6.89
C PRO A 33 10.87 0.67 -8.28
N ASP A 34 11.66 0.00 -9.11
CA ASP A 34 12.07 0.50 -10.42
C ASP A 34 10.95 0.30 -11.47
N ARG A 35 9.81 -0.25 -11.03
CA ARG A 35 8.59 -0.45 -11.83
C ARG A 35 7.40 0.36 -11.29
N GLN A 36 7.60 1.28 -10.33
CA GLN A 36 6.52 2.09 -9.74
C GLN A 36 5.80 3.02 -10.74
N GLN A 37 6.36 3.23 -11.92
CA GLN A 37 5.75 3.95 -13.04
C GLN A 37 4.78 3.09 -13.86
N VAL A 38 4.85 1.76 -13.74
CA VAL A 38 4.05 0.84 -14.56
C VAL A 38 2.61 0.79 -14.07
N LYS A 39 1.72 1.48 -14.78
CA LYS A 39 0.29 1.59 -14.44
C LYS A 39 -0.37 0.21 -14.33
N GLY A 40 -1.11 -0.01 -13.23
CA GLY A 40 -1.87 -1.24 -12.98
C GLY A 40 -1.04 -2.48 -12.60
N LEU A 41 0.28 -2.42 -12.69
CA LEU A 41 1.16 -3.59 -12.44
C LEU A 41 2.22 -3.33 -11.39
N GLY A 42 2.85 -2.15 -11.42
CA GLY A 42 3.90 -1.76 -10.47
C GLY A 42 3.36 -1.36 -9.11
N PRO A 43 4.21 -1.35 -8.06
CA PRO A 43 3.82 -0.87 -6.75
C PRO A 43 3.42 0.61 -6.81
N LEU A 44 2.72 1.09 -5.78
CA LEU A 44 2.48 2.53 -5.62
C LEU A 44 3.81 3.30 -5.66
N PRO A 45 3.84 4.52 -6.21
CA PRO A 45 5.02 5.37 -6.18
C PRO A 45 5.53 5.67 -4.78
N ARG A 46 6.81 6.02 -4.69
CA ARG A 46 7.42 6.57 -3.48
C ARG A 46 6.87 7.96 -3.20
N GLY A 47 6.75 8.27 -1.92
CA GLY A 47 6.27 9.57 -1.47
C GLY A 47 5.48 9.48 -0.18
N LYS A 48 4.94 10.63 0.24
CA LYS A 48 4.11 10.75 1.42
C LYS A 48 2.64 10.66 1.04
N TYR A 49 1.91 9.81 1.74
CA TYR A 49 0.49 9.55 1.54
C TYR A 49 -0.30 9.92 2.79
N LEU A 50 -1.40 10.67 2.62
CA LEU A 50 -2.39 10.87 3.66
C LEU A 50 -3.24 9.59 3.78
N ILE A 51 -3.38 9.08 5.01
CA ILE A 51 -4.33 8.01 5.34
C ILE A 51 -5.72 8.65 5.45
N LYS A 52 -6.43 8.69 4.33
CA LYS A 52 -7.62 9.56 4.16
C LYS A 52 -8.87 9.02 4.84
N GLY A 53 -9.03 7.70 4.89
CA GLY A 53 -10.25 7.09 5.42
C GLY A 53 -10.37 5.60 5.07
N VAL A 54 -11.54 5.03 5.36
CA VAL A 54 -11.86 3.62 5.09
C VAL A 54 -13.08 3.52 4.19
N THR A 55 -13.07 2.54 3.30
CA THR A 55 -14.18 2.15 2.42
C THR A 55 -14.27 0.63 2.31
N HIS A 56 -15.16 0.15 1.44
CA HIS A 56 -15.30 -1.26 1.08
C HIS A 56 -15.00 -1.54 -0.41
N SER A 57 -14.39 -0.59 -1.13
CA SER A 57 -14.28 -0.62 -2.60
C SER A 57 -13.41 -1.75 -3.18
N LYS A 58 -12.53 -2.35 -2.37
CA LYS A 58 -11.69 -3.51 -2.73
C LYS A 58 -11.86 -4.64 -1.69
N GLY A 59 -13.06 -4.72 -1.10
CA GLY A 59 -13.39 -5.63 -0.01
C GLY A 59 -13.34 -4.97 1.38
N PRO A 60 -13.60 -5.74 2.45
CA PRO A 60 -13.68 -5.21 3.80
C PRO A 60 -12.41 -4.50 4.26
N LEU A 61 -12.59 -3.35 4.91
CA LEU A 61 -11.51 -2.54 5.49
C LEU A 61 -10.46 -2.17 4.43
N THR A 62 -10.92 -1.43 3.41
CA THR A 62 -10.08 -0.84 2.37
C THR A 62 -9.69 0.58 2.81
N ILE A 63 -8.41 0.83 3.04
CA ILE A 63 -7.91 2.14 3.47
C ILE A 63 -7.58 2.97 2.23
N VAL A 64 -8.05 4.21 2.17
CA VAL A 64 -7.79 5.14 1.07
C VAL A 64 -6.51 5.93 1.35
N LEU A 65 -5.61 5.95 0.36
CA LEU A 65 -4.37 6.73 0.41
C LEU A 65 -4.43 7.85 -0.62
N GLU A 66 -4.08 9.06 -0.20
CA GLU A 66 -3.96 10.21 -1.09
C GLU A 66 -2.51 10.69 -1.11
N GLN A 67 -1.85 10.60 -2.26
CA GLN A 67 -0.46 11.02 -2.41
C GLN A 67 -0.36 12.54 -2.25
N LYS A 68 0.58 12.99 -1.43
CA LYS A 68 0.86 14.41 -1.16
C LYS A 68 2.20 14.87 -1.70
N THR A 69 3.17 13.95 -1.82
CA THR A 69 4.50 14.25 -2.36
C THR A 69 5.00 13.11 -3.24
N GLY A 70 6.02 13.41 -4.05
CA GLY A 70 6.64 12.45 -4.98
C GLY A 70 5.95 12.40 -6.34
N GLU A 71 6.63 11.79 -7.30
CA GLU A 71 6.12 11.58 -8.66
C GLU A 71 4.95 10.59 -8.64
N THR A 72 3.84 10.94 -9.29
CA THR A 72 2.65 10.07 -9.34
C THR A 72 2.66 9.20 -10.58
N PHE A 73 3.43 9.57 -11.63
CA PHE A 73 3.39 8.96 -12.95
C PHE A 73 1.98 8.96 -13.57
N GLY A 74 1.16 9.96 -13.24
CA GLY A 74 -0.25 10.04 -13.65
C GLY A 74 -1.14 8.95 -13.04
N ARG A 75 -0.67 8.26 -11.97
CA ARG A 75 -1.41 7.22 -11.26
C ARG A 75 -2.08 7.80 -10.01
N ASN A 76 -3.19 7.19 -9.62
CA ASN A 76 -3.99 7.63 -8.48
C ASN A 76 -4.73 6.43 -7.86
N ASN A 77 -5.71 6.70 -6.99
CA ASN A 77 -6.60 5.67 -6.46
C ASN A 77 -5.88 4.59 -5.62
N PHE A 78 -4.81 4.97 -4.93
CA PHE A 78 -4.03 4.08 -4.07
C PHE A 78 -4.78 3.74 -2.79
N ARG A 79 -4.63 2.48 -2.35
CA ARG A 79 -5.32 1.92 -1.20
C ARG A 79 -4.41 0.95 -0.45
N ILE A 80 -4.79 0.63 0.79
CA ILE A 80 -4.35 -0.58 1.50
C ILE A 80 -5.54 -1.51 1.62
N HIS A 81 -5.48 -2.72 1.08
CA HIS A 81 -6.60 -3.67 1.13
C HIS A 81 -6.13 -5.12 1.31
N GLY A 82 -7.10 -6.03 1.43
CA GLY A 82 -6.82 -7.46 1.57
C GLY A 82 -6.53 -8.15 0.26
N GLU A 83 -5.97 -9.35 0.36
CA GLU A 83 -5.82 -10.26 -0.77
C GLU A 83 -7.18 -10.69 -1.33
N ARG A 84 -7.21 -11.14 -2.58
CA ARG A 84 -8.39 -11.78 -3.16
C ARG A 84 -8.67 -13.12 -2.46
N LYS A 85 -9.95 -13.50 -2.37
CA LYS A 85 -10.35 -14.80 -1.80
C LYS A 85 -10.04 -16.00 -2.72
N LYS A 86 -9.99 -15.77 -4.04
CA LYS A 86 -9.79 -16.83 -5.04
C LYS A 86 -8.31 -17.00 -5.33
N GLU A 87 -7.81 -18.22 -5.22
CA GLU A 87 -6.44 -18.58 -5.56
C GLU A 87 -6.11 -18.35 -7.05
N PRO A 88 -4.82 -18.15 -7.41
CA PRO A 88 -3.67 -18.06 -6.51
C PRO A 88 -3.56 -16.72 -5.76
N ALA A 89 -3.06 -16.71 -4.53
CA ALA A 89 -2.67 -15.47 -3.84
C ALA A 89 -1.57 -14.69 -4.60
N GLY A 90 -1.43 -13.39 -4.32
CA GLY A 90 -0.36 -12.56 -4.88
C GLY A 90 -0.70 -11.78 -6.17
N TRP A 91 -1.99 -11.64 -6.50
CA TRP A 91 -2.47 -11.02 -7.75
C TRP A 91 -3.47 -9.87 -7.55
N ALA A 92 -3.90 -9.58 -6.32
CA ALA A 92 -4.93 -8.54 -6.09
C ALA A 92 -4.42 -7.10 -6.30
N SER A 93 -3.11 -6.86 -6.22
CA SER A 93 -2.58 -5.49 -6.29
C SER A 93 -2.50 -4.96 -7.73
N GLU A 94 -3.19 -3.85 -8.01
CA GLU A 94 -2.97 -2.96 -9.18
C GLU A 94 -1.95 -1.83 -8.88
N GLY A 95 -1.15 -2.01 -7.82
CA GLY A 95 -0.29 -1.00 -7.21
C GLY A 95 -0.71 -0.58 -5.81
N CYS A 96 -1.87 -1.03 -5.32
CA CYS A 96 -2.26 -0.87 -3.92
C CYS A 96 -1.41 -1.76 -2.99
N ILE A 97 -1.26 -1.37 -1.73
CA ILE A 97 -0.62 -2.21 -0.72
C ILE A 97 -1.61 -3.31 -0.31
N ILE A 98 -1.18 -4.56 -0.39
CA ILE A 98 -1.89 -5.71 0.15
C ILE A 98 -1.33 -6.02 1.51
N MET A 99 -2.19 -6.09 2.52
CA MET A 99 -1.79 -6.31 3.91
C MET A 99 -2.83 -7.12 4.66
N GLY A 100 -2.44 -7.89 5.68
CA GLY A 100 -3.36 -8.67 6.52
C GLY A 100 -4.37 -7.79 7.30
N GLN A 101 -5.51 -8.36 7.67
CA GLN A 101 -6.63 -7.60 8.25
C GLN A 101 -6.24 -6.88 9.55
N ASP A 102 -5.48 -7.51 10.44
CA ASP A 102 -5.13 -6.89 11.73
C ASP A 102 -4.17 -5.72 11.58
N VAL A 103 -3.25 -5.79 10.61
CA VAL A 103 -2.39 -4.66 10.26
C VAL A 103 -3.23 -3.53 9.67
N ARG A 104 -4.19 -3.82 8.79
CA ARG A 104 -5.11 -2.80 8.24
C ARG A 104 -5.94 -2.14 9.35
N LYS A 105 -6.39 -2.88 10.37
CA LYS A 105 -7.09 -2.29 11.54
C LYS A 105 -6.20 -1.30 12.27
N ARG A 106 -4.90 -1.59 12.43
CA ARG A 106 -3.94 -0.66 13.06
C ARG A 106 -3.78 0.62 12.24
N VAL A 107 -3.59 0.51 10.94
CA VAL A 107 -3.44 1.69 10.06
C VAL A 107 -4.73 2.53 10.03
N ALA A 108 -5.90 1.89 10.05
CA ALA A 108 -7.19 2.59 10.08
C ALA A 108 -7.40 3.43 11.36
N LYS A 109 -6.73 3.11 12.48
CA LYS A 109 -6.74 3.97 13.68
C LYS A 109 -5.94 5.26 13.50
N SER A 110 -5.18 5.39 12.42
CA SER A 110 -4.34 6.56 12.10
C SER A 110 -4.88 7.40 10.95
N ILE A 111 -6.19 7.37 10.69
CA ILE A 111 -6.83 8.28 9.71
C ILE A 111 -6.49 9.74 10.05
N GLY A 112 -6.17 10.53 9.03
CA GLY A 112 -5.64 11.88 9.17
C GLY A 112 -4.12 11.94 9.35
N GLY A 113 -3.49 10.80 9.67
CA GLY A 113 -2.04 10.63 9.70
C GLY A 113 -1.43 10.35 8.34
N TYR A 114 -0.11 10.16 8.32
CA TYR A 114 0.65 9.94 7.08
C TYR A 114 1.36 8.58 7.06
N LEU A 115 1.45 8.04 5.85
CA LEU A 115 2.30 6.91 5.47
C LEU A 115 3.39 7.42 4.54
N GLU A 116 4.64 7.11 4.86
CA GLU A 116 5.77 7.33 3.97
C GLU A 116 6.08 6.05 3.20
N VAL A 117 6.12 6.11 1.88
CA VAL A 117 6.51 5.01 1.01
C VAL A 117 7.94 5.24 0.55
N VAL A 118 8.83 4.36 0.99
CA VAL A 118 10.25 4.38 0.68
C VAL A 118 10.61 3.21 -0.23
N ARG A 119 11.88 3.14 -0.64
CA ARG A 119 12.38 2.03 -1.46
C ARG A 119 12.15 0.69 -0.77
#